data_AF-E8LUH4-F1
#
_entry.id   AF-E8LUH4-F1
#
_cell.length_a   1.000
_cell.length_b   1.000
_cell.length_c   1.000
_cell.angle_alpha   90.00
_cell.angle_beta   90.00
_cell.angle_gamma   90.00
#
_symmetry.space_group_name_H-M   'P 1'
#
loop_
_entity.id
_entity.type
_entity.pdbx_description
1 polymer ?
#
loop_
_entity_poly.entity_id
_entity_poly.type
_entity_poly.pdbx_seq_one_letter_code
_entity_poly.pdbx_strand_id
1 'polypeptide(L)'
;MFNFANFYQLIAQDTRLQPWLNVLPQQLTDWQNAEHGDFGRWVKALNKIPQGAPDQVDLKNSVTLANDTPFHQGELNKLENLLRTFHPWRKGPYQVHGIHIDTEWRSDWKWDRVLPHISPLKNRSVLDVGCGNGYHMWRMLGEGARLTVGIDPSHLFLIQFEAIRKLMGDDQRAHLLPLGIEQLPKLEAFDTVFSMGVLYHRRSPLDHLIQLKDQLVSGGELVLETLVIEGDETSVLVPVDRYAQMRNVYFFPSAKALKVWLEQVGFVDVRIVDENVTSTGEQRTTEWMTHNSLPDYLDPNDPSKTVEGHPAPRRAILVAKKP
;
A
#
# COMPACT_ATOMS: atom_id res chain seq x y z
N MET A 1 -3.19 12.77 19.83
CA MET A 1 -3.66 11.37 19.70
C MET A 1 -4.53 11.31 18.46
N PHE A 2 -4.37 10.30 17.60
CA PHE A 2 -5.23 10.14 16.42
C PHE A 2 -6.66 9.83 16.87
N ASN A 3 -7.65 10.41 16.19
CA ASN A 3 -9.04 10.14 16.48
C ASN A 3 -9.63 9.27 15.37
N PHE A 4 -9.90 8.01 15.69
CA PHE A 4 -10.51 7.06 14.77
C PHE A 4 -12.05 7.01 14.86
N ALA A 5 -12.68 7.95 15.60
CA ALA A 5 -14.13 7.96 15.81
C ALA A 5 -14.93 8.00 14.50
N ASN A 6 -14.48 8.76 13.49
CA ASN A 6 -15.17 8.80 12.19
C ASN A 6 -15.21 7.41 11.54
N PHE A 7 -14.10 6.67 11.60
CA PHE A 7 -14.06 5.30 11.09
C PHE A 7 -14.94 4.35 11.90
N TYR A 8 -14.93 4.48 13.24
CA TYR A 8 -15.81 3.68 14.09
C TYR A 8 -17.30 3.92 13.78
N GLN A 9 -17.70 5.18 13.59
CA GLN A 9 -19.06 5.54 13.20
C GLN A 9 -19.41 4.98 11.82
N LEU A 10 -18.48 5.06 10.87
CA LEU A 10 -18.65 4.52 9.52
C LEU A 10 -18.92 3.01 9.57
N ILE A 11 -18.05 2.23 10.22
CA ILE A 11 -18.20 0.77 10.27
C ILE A 11 -19.34 0.32 11.17
N ALA A 12 -19.78 1.14 12.14
CA ALA A 12 -20.98 0.86 12.93
C ALA A 12 -22.26 0.82 12.08
N GLN A 13 -22.25 1.51 10.91
CA GLN A 13 -23.37 1.59 9.98
C GLN A 13 -23.28 0.58 8.83
N ASP A 14 -22.12 -0.03 8.59
CA ASP A 14 -21.93 -1.09 7.58
C ASP A 14 -22.01 -2.47 8.28
N THR A 15 -23.09 -3.21 8.03
CA THR A 15 -23.35 -4.52 8.66
C THR A 15 -22.25 -5.56 8.40
N ARG A 16 -21.48 -5.42 7.31
CA ARG A 16 -20.36 -6.33 7.01
C ARG A 16 -19.11 -5.99 7.82
N LEU A 17 -18.88 -4.71 8.10
CA LEU A 17 -17.70 -4.24 8.83
C LEU A 17 -17.96 -4.05 10.33
N GLN A 18 -19.22 -3.95 10.76
CA GLN A 18 -19.61 -3.78 12.16
C GLN A 18 -18.97 -4.82 13.11
N PRO A 19 -18.84 -6.12 12.77
CA PRO A 19 -18.18 -7.09 13.65
C PRO A 19 -16.72 -6.73 14.00
N TRP A 20 -16.06 -5.90 13.20
CA TRP A 20 -14.70 -5.43 13.47
C TRP A 20 -14.62 -4.57 14.74
N LEU A 21 -15.72 -3.90 15.15
CA LEU A 21 -15.79 -3.12 16.38
C LEU A 21 -15.58 -3.97 17.65
N ASN A 22 -15.71 -5.30 17.57
CA ASN A 22 -15.43 -6.19 18.70
C ASN A 22 -13.95 -6.23 19.09
N VAL A 23 -13.04 -5.87 18.17
CA VAL A 23 -11.58 -5.98 18.40
C VAL A 23 -10.83 -4.69 18.06
N LEU A 24 -11.27 -3.95 17.04
CA LEU A 24 -10.55 -2.79 16.50
C LEU A 24 -10.24 -1.70 17.54
N PRO A 25 -11.19 -1.25 18.40
CA PRO A 25 -10.90 -0.17 19.34
C PRO A 25 -9.78 -0.48 20.32
N GLN A 26 -9.71 -1.74 20.80
CA GLN A 26 -8.63 -2.20 21.67
C GLN A 26 -7.30 -2.22 20.91
N GLN A 27 -7.28 -2.77 19.68
CA GLN A 27 -6.08 -2.81 18.86
C GLN A 27 -5.50 -1.42 18.58
N LEU A 28 -6.36 -0.43 18.30
CA LEU A 28 -5.92 0.94 18.07
C LEU A 28 -5.46 1.63 19.36
N THR A 29 -6.08 1.32 20.50
CA THR A 29 -5.62 1.79 21.81
C THR A 29 -4.25 1.24 22.16
N ASP A 30 -4.03 -0.06 21.95
CA ASP A 30 -2.74 -0.72 22.17
C ASP A 30 -1.65 -0.13 21.28
N TRP A 31 -1.96 0.11 19.99
CA TRP A 31 -1.05 0.78 19.08
C TRP A 31 -0.73 2.22 19.52
N GLN A 32 -1.72 2.99 19.96
CA GLN A 32 -1.50 4.38 20.41
C GLN A 32 -0.62 4.47 21.66
N ASN A 33 -0.64 3.43 22.50
CA ASN A 33 0.19 3.33 23.70
C ASN A 33 1.61 2.83 23.41
N ALA A 34 1.87 2.32 22.20
CA ALA A 34 3.19 1.86 21.81
C ALA A 34 4.16 3.05 21.64
N GLU A 35 5.37 2.92 22.16
CA GLU A 35 6.39 3.96 22.04
C GLU A 35 7.02 3.96 20.64
N HIS A 36 7.22 5.16 20.09
CA HIS A 36 7.95 5.37 18.83
C HIS A 36 8.70 6.70 18.86
N GLY A 37 10.03 6.65 18.71
CA GLY A 37 10.93 7.79 18.94
C GLY A 37 10.59 9.05 18.14
N ASP A 38 10.28 8.92 16.84
CA ASP A 38 9.98 10.07 15.97
C ASP A 38 8.49 10.47 15.94
N PHE A 39 7.60 9.69 16.55
CA PHE A 39 6.16 9.84 16.31
C PHE A 39 5.63 11.19 16.82
N GLY A 40 6.08 11.63 18.00
CA GLY A 40 5.73 12.94 18.53
C GLY A 40 6.19 14.11 17.66
N ARG A 41 7.35 13.98 16.99
CA ARG A 41 7.85 15.00 16.03
C ARG A 41 6.94 15.07 14.81
N TRP A 42 6.57 13.91 14.25
CA TRP A 42 5.71 13.82 13.08
C TRP A 42 4.30 14.36 13.35
N VAL A 43 3.68 14.01 14.48
CA VAL A 43 2.36 14.54 14.86
C VAL A 43 2.38 16.07 15.01
N LYS A 44 3.45 16.63 15.59
CA LYS A 44 3.63 18.09 15.69
C LYS A 44 3.72 18.76 14.31
N ALA A 45 4.36 18.13 13.33
CA ALA A 45 4.42 18.65 11.96
C ALA A 45 3.06 18.50 11.24
N LEU A 46 2.38 17.35 11.39
CA LEU A 46 1.06 17.11 10.82
C LEU A 46 0.02 18.13 11.30
N ASN A 47 0.06 18.49 12.59
CA ASN A 47 -0.83 19.50 13.16
C ASN A 47 -0.62 20.91 12.56
N LYS A 48 0.55 21.19 11.98
CA LYS A 48 0.87 22.46 11.33
C LYS A 48 0.48 22.51 9.84
N ILE A 49 0.14 21.38 9.23
CA ILE A 49 -0.38 21.34 7.86
C ILE A 49 -1.74 22.08 7.85
N PRO A 50 -1.96 23.01 6.90
CA PRO A 50 -3.21 23.75 6.80
C PRO A 50 -4.37 22.78 6.58
N GLN A 51 -5.51 23.11 7.17
CA GLN A 51 -6.76 22.39 6.90
C GLN A 51 -7.54 23.16 5.84
N GLY A 52 -8.02 22.47 4.83
CA GLY A 52 -8.81 23.05 3.74
C GLY A 52 -9.20 21.99 2.73
N ALA A 53 -10.26 22.27 1.98
CA ALA A 53 -10.62 21.48 0.81
C ALA A 53 -9.99 22.14 -0.43
N PRO A 54 -9.29 21.37 -1.28
CA PRO A 54 -8.77 21.89 -2.53
C PRO A 54 -9.92 22.14 -3.51
N ASP A 55 -9.76 23.12 -4.40
CA ASP A 55 -10.76 23.41 -5.43
C ASP A 55 -10.85 22.26 -6.45
N GLN A 56 -9.72 21.58 -6.69
CA GLN A 56 -9.60 20.51 -7.66
C GLN A 56 -8.89 19.30 -7.06
N VAL A 57 -9.49 18.12 -7.26
CA VAL A 57 -8.91 16.81 -6.90
C VAL A 57 -9.01 15.89 -8.11
N ASP A 58 -7.87 15.43 -8.62
CA ASP A 58 -7.80 14.31 -9.58
C ASP A 58 -7.22 13.09 -8.88
N LEU A 59 -8.05 12.05 -8.76
CA LEU A 59 -7.66 10.72 -8.29
C LEU A 59 -7.66 9.66 -9.41
N LYS A 60 -8.22 10.01 -10.57
CA LYS A 60 -8.43 9.10 -11.69
C LYS A 60 -7.12 8.87 -12.41
N ASN A 61 -6.47 9.96 -12.86
CA ASN A 61 -5.24 9.87 -13.64
C ASN A 61 -3.99 9.99 -12.76
N SER A 62 -4.10 10.69 -11.63
CA SER A 62 -3.00 10.97 -10.71
C SER A 62 -3.50 11.03 -9.26
N VAL A 63 -2.68 11.46 -8.31
CA VAL A 63 -3.15 11.97 -7.02
C VAL A 63 -2.74 13.43 -6.94
N THR A 64 -3.60 14.29 -7.47
CA THR A 64 -3.35 15.73 -7.64
C THR A 64 -4.37 16.55 -6.86
N LEU A 65 -3.87 17.47 -6.04
CA LEU A 65 -4.64 18.46 -5.27
C LEU A 65 -4.22 19.85 -5.74
N ALA A 66 -5.17 20.70 -6.10
CA ALA A 66 -4.88 22.06 -6.56
C ALA A 66 -5.98 23.05 -6.14
N ASN A 67 -5.59 24.32 -6.06
CA ASN A 67 -6.51 25.44 -5.88
C ASN A 67 -6.47 26.31 -7.13
N ASP A 68 -7.58 26.94 -7.47
CA ASP A 68 -7.69 27.89 -8.57
C ASP A 68 -6.80 29.11 -8.31
N THR A 69 -6.74 29.54 -7.04
CA THR A 69 -5.77 30.55 -6.58
C THR A 69 -4.58 29.84 -5.92
N PRO A 70 -3.37 29.94 -6.49
CA PRO A 70 -2.18 29.34 -5.90
C PRO A 70 -1.87 29.89 -4.50
N PHE A 71 -1.26 29.05 -3.65
CA PHE A 71 -0.71 29.49 -2.38
C PHE A 71 0.33 30.60 -2.59
N HIS A 72 0.42 31.51 -1.63
CA HIS A 72 1.56 32.42 -1.59
C HIS A 72 2.85 31.64 -1.40
N GLN A 73 3.95 32.08 -2.02
CA GLN A 73 5.23 31.34 -2.02
C GLN A 73 5.71 30.95 -0.60
N GLY A 74 5.52 31.83 0.39
CA GLY A 74 5.89 31.53 1.77
C GLY A 74 5.08 30.39 2.40
N GLU A 75 3.79 30.28 2.07
CA GLU A 75 2.92 29.20 2.52
C GLU A 75 3.26 27.88 1.84
N LEU A 76 3.55 27.93 0.53
CA LEU A 76 3.99 26.77 -0.24
C LEU A 76 5.31 26.21 0.30
N ASN A 77 6.31 27.08 0.54
CA ASN A 77 7.58 26.69 1.15
C ASN A 77 7.39 26.09 2.55
N LYS A 78 6.47 26.64 3.34
CA LYS A 78 6.14 26.10 4.67
C LYS A 78 5.52 24.70 4.55
N LEU A 79 4.58 24.51 3.63
CA LEU A 79 3.94 23.23 3.38
C LEU A 79 4.96 22.18 2.93
N GLU A 80 5.82 22.52 1.98
CA GLU A 80 6.86 21.62 1.48
C GLU A 80 7.80 21.18 2.62
N ASN A 81 8.26 22.11 3.46
CA ASN A 81 9.11 21.80 4.61
C ASN A 81 8.42 20.85 5.62
N LEU A 82 7.11 21.02 5.84
CA LEU A 82 6.34 20.10 6.68
C LEU A 82 6.29 18.71 6.06
N LEU A 83 5.98 18.59 4.76
CA LEU A 83 5.92 17.32 4.06
C LEU A 83 7.28 16.61 4.02
N ARG A 84 8.38 17.36 3.88
CA ARG A 84 9.76 16.82 3.92
C ARG A 84 10.13 16.27 5.30
N THR A 85 9.47 16.70 6.38
CA THR A 85 9.65 16.12 7.73
C THR A 85 9.15 14.66 7.79
N PHE A 86 8.33 14.23 6.83
CA PHE A 86 7.83 12.86 6.70
C PHE A 86 8.65 12.02 5.73
N HIS A 87 9.87 12.42 5.40
CA HIS A 87 10.83 11.53 4.72
C HIS A 87 11.06 10.25 5.56
N PRO A 88 11.24 9.08 4.91
CA PRO A 88 11.24 8.84 3.46
C PRO A 88 9.83 8.67 2.85
N TRP A 89 9.59 9.27 1.69
CA TRP A 89 8.39 9.04 0.89
C TRP A 89 8.61 7.94 -0.16
N ARG A 90 7.97 6.78 0.02
CA ARG A 90 8.24 5.60 -0.81
C ARG A 90 7.23 5.37 -1.94
N LYS A 91 5.92 5.41 -1.68
CA LYS A 91 4.88 5.15 -2.70
C LYS A 91 4.23 6.46 -3.17
N GLY A 92 3.95 6.60 -4.46
CA GLY A 92 3.54 7.85 -5.09
C GLY A 92 3.71 7.82 -6.63
N PRO A 93 3.82 8.96 -7.32
CA PRO A 93 4.03 10.31 -6.78
C PRO A 93 2.74 11.02 -6.36
N TYR A 94 2.87 12.17 -5.69
CA TYR A 94 1.76 13.08 -5.39
C TYR A 94 2.03 14.48 -5.98
N GLN A 95 0.96 15.15 -6.39
CA GLN A 95 0.98 16.57 -6.77
C GLN A 95 0.13 17.35 -5.76
N VAL A 96 0.74 18.20 -4.95
CA VAL A 96 0.07 18.89 -3.85
C VAL A 96 0.29 20.39 -3.98
N HIS A 97 -0.71 21.10 -4.51
CA HIS A 97 -0.68 22.56 -4.70
C HIS A 97 0.58 23.07 -5.42
N GLY A 98 1.07 22.30 -6.40
CA GLY A 98 2.31 22.59 -7.14
C GLY A 98 3.57 21.90 -6.60
N ILE A 99 3.54 21.33 -5.39
CA ILE A 99 4.63 20.52 -4.85
C ILE A 99 4.57 19.13 -5.50
N HIS A 100 5.64 18.74 -6.18
CA HIS A 100 5.80 17.39 -6.69
C HIS A 100 6.54 16.52 -5.66
N ILE A 101 5.79 15.65 -4.98
CA ILE A 101 6.38 14.64 -4.10
C ILE A 101 6.78 13.45 -4.99
N ASP A 102 7.94 13.57 -5.61
CA ASP A 102 8.54 12.49 -6.40
C ASP A 102 9.07 11.41 -5.45
N THR A 103 8.26 10.37 -5.21
CA THR A 103 8.55 9.29 -4.25
C THR A 103 9.51 8.27 -4.83
N GLU A 104 10.11 7.41 -4.00
CA GLU A 104 11.01 6.34 -4.44
C GLU A 104 10.45 5.51 -5.61
N TRP A 105 9.20 5.08 -5.47
CA TRP A 105 8.49 4.22 -6.41
C TRP A 105 7.58 5.04 -7.33
N ARG A 106 7.63 4.74 -8.63
CA ARG A 106 6.57 5.02 -9.60
C ARG A 106 5.40 4.06 -9.39
N SER A 107 4.66 4.29 -8.31
CA SER A 107 3.52 3.46 -7.91
C SER A 107 2.34 3.59 -8.87
N ASP A 108 2.30 4.70 -9.62
CA ASP A 108 1.45 4.91 -10.79
C ASP A 108 1.70 3.89 -11.89
N TRP A 109 2.96 3.54 -12.20
CA TRP A 109 3.25 2.53 -13.22
C TRP A 109 2.71 1.15 -12.85
N LYS A 110 2.83 0.76 -11.57
CA LYS A 110 2.22 -0.48 -11.08
C LYS A 110 0.70 -0.43 -11.20
N TRP A 111 0.10 0.71 -10.84
CA TRP A 111 -1.35 0.88 -10.96
C TRP A 111 -1.83 0.71 -12.40
N ASP A 112 -1.12 1.28 -13.38
CA ASP A 112 -1.45 1.16 -14.80
C ASP A 112 -1.33 -0.28 -15.31
N ARG A 113 -0.40 -1.08 -14.74
CA ARG A 113 -0.32 -2.53 -15.04
C ARG A 113 -1.45 -3.33 -14.39
N VAL A 114 -1.90 -2.96 -13.20
CA VAL A 114 -2.96 -3.67 -12.47
C VAL A 114 -4.34 -3.39 -13.06
N LEU A 115 -4.65 -2.11 -13.30
CA LEU A 115 -6.00 -1.62 -13.57
C LEU A 115 -6.73 -2.33 -14.73
N PRO A 116 -6.09 -2.69 -15.86
CA PRO A 116 -6.77 -3.36 -16.97
C PRO A 116 -7.27 -4.78 -16.67
N HIS A 117 -6.81 -5.39 -15.57
CA HIS A 117 -7.02 -6.81 -15.28
C HIS A 117 -7.97 -7.09 -14.12
N ILE A 118 -8.32 -6.06 -13.34
CA ILE A 118 -9.18 -6.17 -12.17
C ILE A 118 -10.64 -5.88 -12.52
N SER A 119 -11.55 -6.37 -11.69
CA SER A 119 -12.96 -6.04 -11.81
C SER A 119 -13.19 -4.54 -11.54
N PRO A 120 -14.19 -3.90 -12.18
CA PRO A 120 -14.49 -2.50 -11.93
C PRO A 120 -14.68 -2.20 -10.43
N LEU A 121 -13.98 -1.18 -9.94
CA LEU A 121 -13.99 -0.79 -8.53
C LEU A 121 -15.20 0.05 -8.13
N LYS A 122 -16.03 0.47 -9.10
CA LYS A 122 -17.23 1.26 -8.86
C LYS A 122 -18.10 0.65 -7.76
N ASN A 123 -18.35 1.42 -6.70
CA ASN A 123 -19.13 1.05 -5.52
C ASN A 123 -18.58 -0.13 -4.69
N ARG A 124 -17.32 -0.53 -4.87
CA ARG A 124 -16.70 -1.57 -4.03
C ARG A 124 -16.20 -1.00 -2.69
N SER A 125 -16.29 -1.81 -1.64
CA SER A 125 -15.47 -1.68 -0.43
C SER A 125 -14.18 -2.46 -0.66
N VAL A 126 -13.04 -1.78 -0.57
CA VAL A 126 -11.71 -2.33 -0.88
C VAL A 126 -10.83 -2.34 0.36
N LEU A 127 -10.11 -3.44 0.58
CA LEU A 127 -9.04 -3.52 1.57
C LEU A 127 -7.68 -3.50 0.86
N ASP A 128 -6.76 -2.63 1.29
CA ASP A 128 -5.37 -2.58 0.81
C ASP A 128 -4.41 -3.00 1.94
N VAL A 129 -3.88 -4.21 1.84
CA VAL A 129 -3.01 -4.82 2.84
C VAL A 129 -1.56 -4.41 2.58
N GLY A 130 -0.91 -3.81 3.58
CA GLY A 130 0.42 -3.23 3.41
C GLY A 130 0.36 -2.02 2.49
N CYS A 131 -0.66 -1.18 2.67
CA CYS A 131 -0.95 -0.05 1.79
C CYS A 131 0.18 0.98 1.73
N GLY A 132 1.15 0.93 2.65
CA GLY A 132 2.16 1.98 2.78
C GLY A 132 1.47 3.29 3.12
N ASN A 133 1.85 4.38 2.47
CA ASN A 133 1.24 5.70 2.69
C ASN A 133 -0.14 5.91 2.01
N GLY A 134 -0.72 4.84 1.45
CA GLY A 134 -2.08 4.87 0.92
C GLY A 134 -2.22 5.37 -0.52
N TYR A 135 -1.14 5.56 -1.27
CA TYR A 135 -1.20 6.02 -2.67
C TYR A 135 -2.26 5.27 -3.51
N HIS A 136 -2.22 3.94 -3.49
CA HIS A 136 -3.14 3.11 -4.27
C HIS A 136 -4.59 3.20 -3.80
N MET A 137 -4.85 3.46 -2.52
CA MET A 137 -6.21 3.68 -2.01
C MET A 137 -6.85 4.91 -2.66
N TRP A 138 -6.09 6.00 -2.80
CA TRP A 138 -6.57 7.19 -3.50
C TRP A 138 -6.91 6.88 -4.97
N ARG A 139 -6.06 6.10 -5.66
CA ARG A 139 -6.33 5.66 -7.04
C ARG A 139 -7.57 4.76 -7.14
N MET A 140 -7.80 3.88 -6.17
CA MET A 140 -9.01 3.07 -6.09
C MET A 140 -10.28 3.94 -5.95
N LEU A 141 -10.22 5.02 -5.16
CA LEU A 141 -11.32 6.01 -5.12
C LEU A 141 -11.51 6.73 -6.45
N GLY A 142 -10.43 7.02 -7.17
CA GLY A 142 -10.48 7.55 -8.54
C GLY A 142 -11.18 6.62 -9.54
N GLU A 143 -11.16 5.31 -9.30
CA GLU A 143 -11.92 4.30 -10.04
C GLU A 143 -13.34 4.07 -9.52
N GLY A 144 -13.79 4.90 -8.57
CA GLY A 144 -15.16 4.89 -8.05
C GLY A 144 -15.40 3.91 -6.91
N ALA A 145 -14.37 3.40 -6.24
CA ALA A 145 -14.55 2.68 -4.99
C ALA A 145 -15.36 3.53 -4.00
N ARG A 146 -16.32 2.89 -3.30
CA ARG A 146 -17.14 3.57 -2.28
C ARG A 146 -16.32 3.85 -1.03
N LEU A 147 -15.48 2.89 -0.65
CA LEU A 147 -14.67 2.92 0.56
C LEU A 147 -13.38 2.16 0.30
N THR A 148 -12.26 2.73 0.70
CA THR A 148 -10.95 2.08 0.70
C THR A 148 -10.38 2.08 2.10
N VAL A 149 -10.13 0.90 2.66
CA VAL A 149 -9.51 0.72 3.98
C VAL A 149 -8.12 0.16 3.76
N GLY A 150 -7.10 0.84 4.24
CA GLY A 150 -5.72 0.38 4.24
C GLY A 150 -5.30 -0.11 5.60
N ILE A 151 -4.46 -1.13 5.64
CA ILE A 151 -3.76 -1.52 6.86
C ILE A 151 -2.25 -1.50 6.65
N ASP A 152 -1.53 -0.85 7.56
CA ASP A 152 -0.07 -0.86 7.61
C ASP A 152 0.41 -0.49 9.02
N PRO A 153 1.23 -1.30 9.72
CA PRO A 153 1.63 -1.02 11.10
C PRO A 153 2.60 0.16 11.24
N SER A 154 3.11 0.72 10.14
CA SER A 154 4.06 1.84 10.15
C SER A 154 3.43 3.15 10.60
N HIS A 155 3.97 3.71 11.68
CA HIS A 155 3.58 5.03 12.19
C HIS A 155 3.82 6.14 11.16
N LEU A 156 4.93 6.07 10.42
CA LEU A 156 5.27 7.06 9.40
C LEU A 156 4.24 7.06 8.26
N PHE A 157 3.78 5.89 7.84
CA PHE A 157 2.83 5.79 6.74
C PHE A 157 1.44 6.29 7.11
N LEU A 158 0.99 6.07 8.36
CA LEU A 158 -0.21 6.74 8.87
C LEU A 158 -0.06 8.26 8.81
N ILE A 159 1.08 8.80 9.25
CA ILE A 159 1.34 10.24 9.20
C ILE A 159 1.27 10.77 7.76
N GLN A 160 1.91 10.09 6.80
CA GLN A 160 1.91 10.48 5.40
C GLN A 160 0.50 10.44 4.80
N PHE A 161 -0.25 9.37 5.08
CA PHE A 161 -1.64 9.23 4.64
C PHE A 161 -2.51 10.36 5.19
N GLU A 162 -2.41 10.65 6.49
CA GLU A 162 -3.18 11.68 7.20
C GLU A 162 -2.84 13.09 6.71
N ALA A 163 -1.57 13.33 6.36
CA ALA A 163 -1.15 14.59 5.74
C ALA A 163 -1.89 14.81 4.41
N ILE A 164 -1.93 13.80 3.54
CA ILE A 164 -2.64 13.87 2.27
C ILE A 164 -4.15 13.97 2.48
N ARG A 165 -4.74 13.18 3.38
CA ARG A 165 -6.17 13.26 3.70
C ARG A 165 -6.57 14.66 4.18
N LYS A 166 -5.78 15.27 5.07
CA LYS A 166 -6.02 16.63 5.57
C LYS A 166 -5.98 17.69 4.46
N LEU A 167 -5.05 17.55 3.52
CA LEU A 167 -4.91 18.42 2.36
C LEU A 167 -6.00 18.18 1.30
N MET A 168 -6.69 17.04 1.34
CA MET A 168 -7.80 16.68 0.47
C MET A 168 -9.17 17.07 1.05
N GLY A 169 -9.22 17.91 2.09
CA GLY A 169 -10.47 18.30 2.74
C GLY A 169 -11.02 17.27 3.73
N ASP A 170 -10.15 16.41 4.28
CA ASP A 170 -10.52 15.34 5.21
C ASP A 170 -11.51 14.32 4.62
N ASP A 171 -11.22 13.85 3.39
CA ASP A 171 -12.07 12.89 2.68
C ASP A 171 -12.24 11.58 3.47
N GLN A 172 -13.48 11.28 3.85
CA GLN A 172 -13.83 10.12 4.68
C GLN A 172 -14.05 8.82 3.89
N ARG A 173 -13.76 8.80 2.59
CA ARG A 173 -13.87 7.58 1.75
C ARG A 173 -12.63 6.70 1.83
N ALA A 174 -11.51 7.21 2.37
CA ALA A 174 -10.30 6.41 2.61
C ALA A 174 -9.86 6.48 4.07
N HIS A 175 -9.42 5.35 4.62
CA HIS A 175 -8.92 5.25 5.99
C HIS A 175 -7.71 4.32 6.05
N LEU A 176 -6.63 4.75 6.69
CA LEU A 176 -5.49 3.90 7.01
C LEU A 176 -5.55 3.54 8.50
N LEU A 177 -5.53 2.25 8.81
CA LEU A 177 -5.48 1.74 10.18
C LEU A 177 -4.09 1.17 10.44
N PRO A 178 -3.46 1.50 11.58
CA PRO A 178 -2.10 1.08 11.87
C PRO A 178 -2.02 -0.37 12.38
N LEU A 179 -2.42 -1.32 11.54
CA LEU A 179 -2.53 -2.75 11.86
C LEU A 179 -1.72 -3.60 10.88
N GLY A 180 -1.18 -4.71 11.39
CA GLY A 180 -0.76 -5.84 10.58
C GLY A 180 -1.95 -6.73 10.20
N ILE A 181 -1.82 -7.46 9.09
CA ILE A 181 -2.89 -8.33 8.59
C ILE A 181 -3.24 -9.46 9.57
N GLU A 182 -2.25 -9.92 10.34
CA GLU A 182 -2.40 -10.94 11.38
C GLU A 182 -3.30 -10.49 12.54
N GLN A 183 -3.56 -9.20 12.67
CA GLN A 183 -4.46 -8.65 13.69
C GLN A 183 -5.92 -8.63 13.21
N LEU A 184 -6.18 -8.80 11.91
CA LEU A 184 -7.55 -8.79 11.40
C LEU A 184 -8.29 -10.08 11.80
N PRO A 185 -9.54 -9.98 12.28
CA PRO A 185 -10.39 -11.15 12.38
C PRO A 185 -10.81 -11.60 10.97
N LYS A 186 -11.53 -12.71 10.89
CA LYS A 186 -12.22 -13.11 9.66
C LYS A 186 -13.43 -12.19 9.44
N LEU A 187 -13.27 -11.18 8.58
CA LEU A 187 -14.29 -10.15 8.34
C LEU A 187 -15.30 -10.52 7.24
N GLU A 188 -14.84 -11.18 6.17
CA GLU A 188 -15.65 -11.50 4.99
C GLU A 188 -16.48 -10.31 4.47
N ALA A 189 -15.88 -9.12 4.44
CA ALA A 189 -16.61 -7.85 4.28
C ALA A 189 -16.23 -7.06 3.02
N PHE A 190 -15.09 -7.36 2.41
CA PHE A 190 -14.55 -6.59 1.30
C PHE A 190 -14.88 -7.22 -0.05
N ASP A 191 -15.23 -6.39 -1.02
CA ASP A 191 -15.55 -6.82 -2.39
C ASP A 191 -14.26 -7.10 -3.18
N THR A 192 -13.19 -6.37 -2.87
CA THR A 192 -11.85 -6.58 -3.42
C THR A 192 -10.79 -6.40 -2.32
N VAL A 193 -9.77 -7.26 -2.31
CA VAL A 193 -8.62 -7.18 -1.41
C VAL A 193 -7.35 -7.08 -2.24
N PHE A 194 -6.53 -6.08 -1.95
CA PHE A 194 -5.19 -5.92 -2.50
C PHE A 194 -4.15 -6.38 -1.48
N SER A 195 -3.14 -7.09 -1.94
CA SER A 195 -1.93 -7.39 -1.17
C SER A 195 -0.73 -7.24 -2.09
N MET A 196 -0.11 -6.06 -2.09
CA MET A 196 0.95 -5.71 -3.03
C MET A 196 2.25 -5.42 -2.28
N GLY A 197 3.23 -6.30 -2.44
CA GLY A 197 4.54 -6.20 -1.79
C GLY A 197 4.59 -6.72 -0.36
N VAL A 198 3.70 -7.66 0.00
CA VAL A 198 3.59 -8.16 1.39
C VAL A 198 4.01 -9.62 1.54
N LEU A 199 3.64 -10.50 0.60
CA LEU A 199 3.80 -11.95 0.74
C LEU A 199 5.24 -12.37 1.08
N TYR A 200 6.24 -11.80 0.40
CA TYR A 200 7.65 -12.14 0.61
C TYR A 200 8.18 -11.78 2.02
N HIS A 201 7.45 -10.96 2.79
CA HIS A 201 7.74 -10.65 4.19
C HIS A 201 6.99 -11.55 5.19
N ARG A 202 6.23 -12.55 4.72
CA ARG A 202 5.44 -13.45 5.58
C ARG A 202 6.16 -14.77 5.77
N ARG A 203 6.27 -15.19 7.04
CA ARG A 203 6.87 -16.47 7.44
C ARG A 203 6.05 -17.67 6.97
N SER A 204 4.73 -17.52 6.87
CA SER A 204 3.82 -18.54 6.38
C SER A 204 3.03 -17.98 5.19
N PRO A 205 3.44 -18.29 3.94
CA PRO A 205 2.79 -17.73 2.76
C PRO A 205 1.36 -18.25 2.61
N LEU A 206 1.10 -19.52 2.90
CA LEU A 206 -0.26 -20.09 2.78
C LEU A 206 -1.22 -19.49 3.80
N ASP A 207 -0.79 -19.30 5.06
CA ASP A 207 -1.63 -18.64 6.07
C ASP A 207 -1.93 -17.19 5.67
N HIS A 208 -0.97 -16.48 5.05
CA HIS A 208 -1.23 -15.14 4.51
C HIS A 208 -2.31 -15.17 3.42
N LEU A 209 -2.25 -16.12 2.48
CA LEU A 209 -3.26 -16.25 1.43
C LEU A 209 -4.65 -16.62 2.00
N ILE A 210 -4.70 -17.50 3.01
CA ILE A 210 -5.95 -17.83 3.73
C ILE A 210 -6.50 -16.59 4.43
N GLN A 211 -5.64 -15.85 5.13
CA GLN A 211 -6.02 -14.64 5.85
C GLN A 211 -6.58 -13.56 4.90
N LEU A 212 -6.00 -13.40 3.70
CA LEU A 212 -6.55 -12.53 2.66
C LEU A 212 -7.94 -12.98 2.19
N LYS A 213 -8.12 -14.29 1.98
CA LYS A 213 -9.42 -14.87 1.59
C LYS A 213 -10.49 -14.66 2.67
N ASP A 214 -10.09 -14.67 3.94
CA ASP A 214 -10.98 -14.44 5.08
C ASP A 214 -11.46 -12.98 5.20
N GLN A 215 -10.89 -12.05 4.43
CA GLN A 215 -11.37 -10.67 4.35
C GLN A 215 -12.40 -10.46 3.22
N LEU A 216 -12.42 -11.34 2.22
CA LEU A 216 -13.29 -11.23 1.04
C LEU A 216 -14.70 -11.75 1.31
N VAL A 217 -15.70 -11.09 0.70
CA VAL A 217 -17.03 -11.69 0.50
C VAL A 217 -16.96 -12.85 -0.49
N SER A 218 -17.96 -13.74 -0.51
CA SER A 218 -18.10 -14.74 -1.60
C SER A 218 -18.25 -14.03 -2.96
N GLY A 219 -17.56 -14.51 -3.98
CA GLY A 219 -17.42 -13.85 -5.28
C GLY A 219 -16.45 -12.66 -5.29
N GLY A 220 -15.84 -12.32 -4.15
CA GLY A 220 -14.89 -11.22 -4.02
C GLY A 220 -13.58 -11.47 -4.78
N GLU A 221 -12.88 -10.40 -5.15
CA GLU A 221 -11.66 -10.45 -5.96
C GLU A 221 -10.39 -10.20 -5.13
N LEU A 222 -9.40 -11.09 -5.25
CA LEU A 222 -8.05 -10.86 -4.75
C LEU A 222 -7.19 -10.28 -5.86
N VAL A 223 -6.41 -9.25 -5.52
CA VAL A 223 -5.30 -8.71 -6.32
C VAL A 223 -4.01 -8.88 -5.52
N LEU A 224 -3.15 -9.78 -5.96
CA LEU A 224 -1.91 -10.14 -5.28
C LEU A 224 -0.71 -9.69 -6.12
N GLU A 225 0.23 -8.97 -5.51
CA GLU A 225 1.52 -8.67 -6.11
C GLU A 225 2.66 -8.96 -5.13
N THR A 226 3.71 -9.61 -5.62
CA THR A 226 4.86 -9.99 -4.81
C THR A 226 6.09 -10.17 -5.69
N LEU A 227 7.25 -10.27 -5.04
CA LEU A 227 8.49 -10.72 -5.66
C LEU A 227 8.38 -12.19 -6.09
N VAL A 228 8.87 -12.48 -7.29
CA VAL A 228 8.90 -13.81 -7.89
C VAL A 228 10.26 -14.10 -8.55
N ILE A 229 10.49 -15.36 -8.91
CA ILE A 229 11.59 -15.80 -9.79
C ILE A 229 11.04 -16.39 -11.09
N GLU A 230 11.90 -16.59 -12.07
CA GLU A 230 11.55 -17.44 -13.22
C GLU A 230 11.50 -18.92 -12.80
N GLY A 231 10.58 -19.69 -13.39
CA GLY A 231 10.46 -21.12 -13.12
C GLY A 231 9.09 -21.73 -13.40
N ASP A 232 8.93 -22.99 -13.00
CA ASP A 232 7.70 -23.79 -13.11
C ASP A 232 6.88 -23.80 -11.82
N GLU A 233 5.83 -24.64 -11.74
CA GLU A 233 4.95 -24.76 -10.57
C GLU A 233 5.66 -25.17 -9.26
N THR A 234 6.90 -25.65 -9.34
CA THR A 234 7.68 -26.14 -8.18
C THR A 234 8.86 -25.24 -7.82
N SER A 235 9.10 -24.19 -8.61
CA SER A 235 10.25 -23.31 -8.47
C SER A 235 10.01 -22.25 -7.38
N VAL A 236 10.82 -22.27 -6.33
CA VAL A 236 10.76 -21.32 -5.21
C VAL A 236 12.17 -20.99 -4.71
N LEU A 237 12.49 -19.69 -4.60
CA LEU A 237 13.70 -19.22 -3.94
C LEU A 237 13.37 -18.83 -2.49
N VAL A 238 14.24 -19.26 -1.57
CA VAL A 238 14.30 -18.76 -0.18
C VAL A 238 15.71 -18.21 0.02
N PRO A 239 15.91 -16.88 0.01
CA PRO A 239 17.24 -16.29 0.13
C PRO A 239 17.83 -16.53 1.51
N VAL A 240 19.16 -16.61 1.58
CA VAL A 240 19.88 -16.74 2.85
C VAL A 240 20.24 -15.35 3.35
N ASP A 241 19.81 -15.01 4.58
CA ASP A 241 20.01 -13.71 5.25
C ASP A 241 19.34 -12.50 4.55
N ARG A 242 19.78 -12.16 3.34
CA ARG A 242 19.35 -10.95 2.61
C ARG A 242 19.01 -11.21 1.15
N TYR A 243 18.11 -10.38 0.64
CA TYR A 243 17.81 -10.24 -0.78
C TYR A 243 17.64 -8.76 -1.11
N ALA A 244 18.45 -8.22 -2.02
CA ALA A 244 18.42 -6.81 -2.38
C ALA A 244 18.49 -5.92 -1.12
N GLN A 245 19.42 -6.24 -0.21
CA GLN A 245 19.63 -5.65 1.12
C GLN A 245 18.48 -5.81 2.13
N MET A 246 17.30 -6.27 1.72
CA MET A 246 16.17 -6.50 2.62
C MET A 246 16.46 -7.64 3.59
N ARG A 247 16.11 -7.41 4.86
CA ARG A 247 16.02 -8.45 5.89
C ARG A 247 14.59 -8.96 5.99
N ASN A 248 14.39 -10.07 6.70
CA ASN A 248 13.05 -10.64 6.96
C ASN A 248 12.26 -10.89 5.67
N VAL A 249 12.94 -11.48 4.70
CA VAL A 249 12.37 -11.97 3.45
C VAL A 249 12.39 -13.50 3.48
N TYR A 250 11.35 -14.13 2.92
CA TYR A 250 11.13 -15.57 3.08
C TYR A 250 10.95 -16.28 1.74
N PHE A 251 9.78 -16.14 1.10
CA PHE A 251 9.44 -16.95 -0.07
C PHE A 251 9.30 -16.11 -1.34
N PHE A 252 10.02 -16.53 -2.38
CA PHE A 252 10.03 -15.95 -3.72
C PHE A 252 9.63 -17.07 -4.70
N PRO A 253 8.33 -17.41 -4.79
CA PRO A 253 7.86 -18.43 -5.72
C PRO A 253 8.01 -17.95 -7.17
N SER A 254 8.01 -18.86 -8.14
CA SER A 254 7.64 -18.47 -9.50
C SER A 254 6.17 -18.03 -9.55
N ALA A 255 5.78 -17.26 -10.57
CA ALA A 255 4.39 -16.88 -10.74
C ALA A 255 3.46 -18.12 -10.89
N LYS A 256 3.97 -19.19 -11.51
CA LYS A 256 3.25 -20.47 -11.66
C LYS A 256 3.09 -21.21 -10.33
N ALA A 257 4.13 -21.24 -9.50
CA ALA A 257 4.05 -21.81 -8.15
C ALA A 257 3.06 -21.03 -7.28
N LEU A 258 3.08 -19.70 -7.36
CA LEU A 258 2.14 -18.84 -6.62
C LEU A 258 0.69 -19.04 -7.06
N LYS A 259 0.45 -19.27 -8.35
CA LYS A 259 -0.87 -19.67 -8.86
C LYS A 259 -1.34 -20.97 -8.21
N VAL A 260 -0.49 -22.00 -8.15
CA VAL A 260 -0.82 -23.27 -7.48
C VAL A 260 -1.14 -23.05 -6.00
N TRP A 261 -0.42 -22.20 -5.30
CA TRP A 261 -0.68 -21.90 -3.89
C TRP A 261 -2.06 -21.24 -3.68
N LEU A 262 -2.44 -20.31 -4.55
CA LEU A 262 -3.77 -19.69 -4.52
C LEU A 262 -4.87 -20.73 -4.73
N GLU A 263 -4.73 -21.59 -5.74
CA GLU A 263 -5.68 -22.68 -6.02
C GLU A 263 -5.76 -23.67 -4.84
N GLN A 264 -4.62 -24.01 -4.22
CA GLN A 264 -4.55 -24.90 -3.07
C GLN A 264 -5.28 -24.36 -1.84
N VAL A 265 -5.22 -23.04 -1.59
CA VAL A 265 -5.98 -22.42 -0.49
C VAL A 265 -7.43 -22.10 -0.88
N GLY A 266 -7.89 -22.55 -2.06
CA GLY A 266 -9.29 -22.50 -2.48
C GLY A 266 -9.73 -21.21 -3.17
N PHE A 267 -8.81 -20.45 -3.75
CA PHE A 267 -9.18 -19.45 -4.76
C PHE A 267 -9.48 -20.14 -6.10
N VAL A 268 -10.32 -19.51 -6.90
CA VAL A 268 -10.67 -19.93 -8.27
C VAL A 268 -10.39 -18.80 -9.27
N ASP A 269 -10.50 -19.08 -10.57
CA ASP A 269 -10.22 -18.11 -11.65
C ASP A 269 -8.84 -17.43 -11.52
N VAL A 270 -7.82 -18.17 -11.06
CA VAL A 270 -6.49 -17.61 -10.80
C VAL A 270 -5.76 -17.32 -12.11
N ARG A 271 -5.43 -16.05 -12.33
CA ARG A 271 -4.76 -15.55 -13.54
C ARG A 271 -3.47 -14.84 -13.14
N ILE A 272 -2.37 -15.18 -13.81
CA ILE A 272 -1.15 -14.38 -13.83
C ILE A 272 -1.37 -13.33 -14.92
N VAL A 273 -1.43 -12.06 -14.56
CA VAL A 273 -1.87 -10.98 -15.46
C VAL A 273 -0.74 -10.05 -15.89
N ASP A 274 0.32 -9.95 -15.09
CA ASP A 274 1.53 -9.19 -15.41
C ASP A 274 2.73 -9.85 -14.74
N GLU A 275 3.88 -9.77 -15.41
CA GLU A 275 5.18 -10.06 -14.81
C GLU A 275 6.22 -9.09 -15.35
N ASN A 276 6.94 -8.41 -14.47
CA ASN A 276 7.93 -7.43 -14.88
C ASN A 276 9.19 -7.47 -14.00
N VAL A 277 10.35 -7.24 -14.63
CA VAL A 277 11.57 -6.93 -13.90
C VAL A 277 11.45 -5.49 -13.40
N THR A 278 11.73 -5.27 -12.11
CA THR A 278 11.69 -3.93 -11.51
C THR A 278 12.85 -3.13 -12.09
N SER A 279 12.54 -2.04 -12.79
CA SER A 279 13.56 -1.18 -13.37
C SER A 279 14.03 -0.11 -12.38
N THR A 280 15.24 0.42 -12.58
CA THR A 280 15.75 1.58 -11.83
C THR A 280 15.01 2.88 -12.19
N GLY A 281 14.22 2.90 -13.27
CA GLY A 281 13.27 3.99 -13.53
C GLY A 281 12.03 3.93 -12.64
N GLU A 282 11.63 2.71 -12.24
CA GLU A 282 10.47 2.46 -11.39
C GLU A 282 10.76 2.63 -9.90
N GLN A 283 11.95 2.19 -9.45
CA GLN A 283 12.41 2.34 -8.06
C GLN A 283 13.79 2.99 -8.03
N ARG A 284 13.89 4.18 -7.41
CA ARG A 284 15.13 4.96 -7.33
C ARG A 284 15.12 5.97 -6.20
N THR A 285 16.30 6.48 -5.88
CA THR A 285 16.43 7.64 -4.99
C THR A 285 15.85 8.90 -5.64
N THR A 286 15.32 9.79 -4.81
CA THR A 286 14.76 11.08 -5.20
C THR A 286 15.05 12.11 -4.11
N GLU A 287 14.66 13.37 -4.32
CA GLU A 287 14.73 14.39 -3.25
C GLU A 287 13.82 14.08 -2.04
N TRP A 288 12.85 13.18 -2.20
CA TRP A 288 11.90 12.79 -1.15
C TRP A 288 12.21 11.41 -0.55
N MET A 289 13.14 10.66 -1.15
CA MET A 289 13.70 9.42 -0.63
C MET A 289 15.20 9.32 -0.95
N THR A 290 16.01 9.76 0.00
CA THR A 290 17.47 9.91 -0.14
C THR A 290 18.30 8.77 0.48
N HIS A 291 17.64 7.76 1.06
CA HIS A 291 18.32 6.53 1.47
C HIS A 291 18.63 5.67 0.23
N ASN A 292 19.44 4.61 0.38
CA ASN A 292 19.71 3.66 -0.71
C ASN A 292 18.41 3.13 -1.33
N SER A 293 18.44 2.85 -2.64
CA SER A 293 17.32 2.29 -3.41
C SER A 293 17.80 1.21 -4.37
N LEU A 294 16.96 0.79 -5.33
CA LEU A 294 17.24 -0.34 -6.23
C LEU A 294 18.62 -0.30 -6.91
N PRO A 295 19.12 0.84 -7.44
CA PRO A 295 20.47 0.88 -8.01
C PRO A 295 21.58 0.41 -7.05
N ASP A 296 21.42 0.67 -5.74
CA ASP A 296 22.38 0.26 -4.71
C ASP A 296 22.24 -1.22 -4.31
N TYR A 297 21.18 -1.89 -4.75
CA TYR A 297 20.83 -3.26 -4.39
C TYR A 297 21.12 -4.27 -5.51
N LEU A 298 21.48 -3.79 -6.70
CA LEU A 298 21.85 -4.61 -7.86
C LEU A 298 23.38 -4.80 -7.93
N ASP A 299 23.83 -5.91 -8.50
CA ASP A 299 25.25 -6.12 -8.77
C ASP A 299 25.73 -5.04 -9.77
N PRO A 300 26.78 -4.26 -9.42
CA PRO A 300 27.26 -3.16 -10.26
C PRO A 300 27.82 -3.63 -11.61
N ASN A 301 28.16 -4.91 -11.75
CA ASN A 301 28.68 -5.49 -12.99
C ASN A 301 27.62 -6.31 -13.76
N ASP A 302 26.51 -6.68 -13.11
CA ASP A 302 25.45 -7.50 -13.69
C ASP A 302 24.06 -7.14 -13.10
N PRO A 303 23.35 -6.15 -13.67
CA PRO A 303 22.06 -5.70 -13.13
C PRO A 303 20.93 -6.74 -13.23
N SER A 304 21.18 -7.92 -13.82
CA SER A 304 20.26 -9.06 -13.74
C SER A 304 20.31 -9.76 -12.38
N LYS A 305 21.23 -9.35 -11.49
CA LYS A 305 21.41 -9.89 -10.14
C LYS A 305 21.35 -8.83 -9.06
N THR A 306 21.02 -9.25 -7.84
CA THR A 306 21.21 -8.45 -6.63
C THR A 306 22.68 -8.44 -6.23
N VAL A 307 23.08 -7.52 -5.34
CA VAL A 307 24.44 -7.48 -4.76
C VAL A 307 24.83 -8.76 -4.01
N GLU A 308 23.85 -9.56 -3.59
CA GLU A 308 24.06 -10.88 -2.98
C GLU A 308 24.19 -12.03 -4.00
N GLY A 309 24.04 -11.74 -5.30
CA GLY A 309 24.14 -12.72 -6.39
C GLY A 309 22.83 -13.46 -6.72
N HIS A 310 21.71 -13.08 -6.10
CA HIS A 310 20.38 -13.62 -6.44
C HIS A 310 19.84 -12.99 -7.74
N PRO A 311 18.84 -13.59 -8.41
CA PRO A 311 18.14 -12.93 -9.51
C PRO A 311 17.57 -11.57 -9.08
N ALA A 312 17.70 -10.55 -9.94
CA ALA A 312 17.21 -9.21 -9.67
C ALA A 312 15.69 -9.18 -9.40
N PRO A 313 15.18 -8.15 -8.69
CA PRO A 313 13.77 -8.06 -8.32
C PRO A 313 12.81 -8.14 -9.51
N ARG A 314 12.08 -9.26 -9.61
CA ARG A 314 10.97 -9.47 -10.55
C ARG A 314 9.67 -9.54 -9.77
N ARG A 315 8.61 -8.96 -10.32
CA ARG A 315 7.28 -8.90 -9.70
C ARG A 315 6.25 -9.57 -10.59
N ALA A 316 5.29 -10.24 -9.97
CA ALA A 316 4.13 -10.79 -10.66
C ALA A 316 2.86 -10.23 -10.03
N ILE A 317 1.85 -9.98 -10.87
CA ILE A 317 0.50 -9.64 -10.45
C ILE A 317 -0.40 -10.84 -10.77
N LEU A 318 -1.11 -11.31 -9.76
CA LEU A 318 -2.13 -12.35 -9.89
C LEU A 318 -3.49 -11.81 -9.45
N VAL A 319 -4.52 -12.19 -10.19
CA VAL A 319 -5.92 -11.91 -9.84
C VAL A 319 -6.65 -13.24 -9.64
N ALA A 320 -7.47 -13.32 -8.61
CA ALA A 320 -8.22 -14.53 -8.27
C ALA A 320 -9.58 -14.19 -7.63
N LYS A 321 -10.49 -15.17 -7.55
CA LYS A 321 -11.79 -15.02 -6.89
C LYS A 321 -11.94 -15.94 -5.69
N LYS A 322 -12.57 -15.45 -4.64
CA LYS A 322 -13.13 -16.29 -3.57
C LYS A 322 -14.44 -16.89 -4.09
N PRO A 323 -14.60 -18.22 -4.09
CA PRO A 323 -15.81 -18.88 -4.59
C PRO A 323 -17.07 -18.55 -3.79
#